data_AF-A0A285V2S5-F1
#
_entry.id   AF-A0A285V2S5-F1
#
_cell.length_a   1.000
_cell.length_b   1.000
_cell.length_c   1.000
_cell.angle_alpha   90.00
_cell.angle_beta   90.00
_cell.angle_gamma   90.00
#
_symmetry.space_group_name_H-M   'P 1'
#
loop_
_entity.id
_entity.type
_entity.pdbx_description
1 polymer ?
#
loop_
_entity_poly.entity_id
_entity_poly.type
_entity_poly.pdbx_seq_one_letter_code
_entity_poly.pdbx_strand_id
1 'polypeptide(L)'
;MPKFVVSKGHDAFAYYETVVEADTPEQARGRAESVYYDGEWLATGYVQEFDDYEIDEYSGVRLLEDGETVEAFVSLAVTAQERDAVLAGLRLLQLTLARADIDPALGSIVTNDGAHAGLDLTQIDALCERLNV
;
A
#
# COMPACT_ATOMS: atom_id res chain seq x y z
N MET A 1 14.87 -15.60 10.56
CA MET A 1 15.10 -14.30 11.22
C MET A 1 13.85 -13.45 11.00
N PRO A 2 13.44 -12.60 11.94
CA PRO A 2 12.29 -11.73 11.74
C PRO A 2 12.50 -10.75 10.58
N LYS A 3 11.39 -10.33 9.97
CA LYS A 3 11.35 -9.35 8.88
C LYS A 3 10.73 -8.06 9.40
N PHE A 4 11.35 -6.94 9.04
CA PHE A 4 10.89 -5.60 9.42
C PHE A 4 10.60 -4.79 8.17
N VAL A 5 9.48 -4.08 8.18
CA VAL A 5 9.20 -3.02 7.21
C VAL A 5 9.91 -1.76 7.69
N VAL A 6 10.73 -1.19 6.81
CA VAL A 6 11.39 0.10 7.04
C VAL A 6 10.81 1.11 6.07
N SER A 7 10.26 2.21 6.58
CA SER A 7 9.59 3.27 5.82
C SER A 7 10.41 4.56 5.89
N LYS A 8 10.72 5.18 4.74
CA LYS A 8 11.42 6.47 4.67
C LYS A 8 10.83 7.41 3.62
N GLY A 9 11.01 8.71 3.81
CA GLY A 9 10.83 9.69 2.73
C GLY A 9 11.99 9.61 1.74
N HIS A 10 11.72 9.51 0.44
CA HIS A 10 12.78 9.50 -0.60
C HIS A 10 12.63 10.64 -1.62
N ASP A 11 11.46 11.25 -1.73
CA ASP A 11 11.20 12.49 -2.47
C ASP A 11 10.16 13.25 -1.67
N ALA A 12 10.16 14.59 -1.75
CA ALA A 12 9.42 15.55 -0.88
C ALA A 12 7.91 15.30 -0.68
N PHE A 13 7.36 14.25 -1.29
CA PHE A 13 5.96 13.90 -1.35
C PHE A 13 5.67 12.39 -1.29
N ALA A 14 6.62 11.47 -1.03
CA ALA A 14 6.28 10.03 -1.02
C ALA A 14 7.09 9.20 -0.02
N TYR A 15 6.38 8.34 0.73
CA TYR A 15 7.00 7.28 1.53
C TYR A 15 7.34 6.07 0.68
N TYR A 16 8.48 5.49 0.98
CA TYR A 16 8.97 4.24 0.41
C TYR A 16 9.20 3.23 1.51
N GLU A 17 8.88 1.98 1.23
CA GLU A 17 9.05 0.85 2.14
C GLU A 17 10.02 -0.18 1.59
N THR A 18 10.76 -0.82 2.47
CA THR A 18 11.60 -1.98 2.15
C THR A 18 11.50 -3.01 3.27
N VAL A 19 11.74 -4.28 2.95
CA VAL A 19 11.70 -5.37 3.92
C VAL A 19 13.11 -5.82 4.25
N VAL A 20 13.49 -5.69 5.52
CA VAL A 20 14.81 -6.05 6.03
C VAL A 20 14.70 -7.23 6.98
N GLU A 21 15.47 -8.29 6.73
CA GLU A 21 15.70 -9.35 7.71
C GLU A 21 16.69 -8.88 8.77
N ALA A 22 16.33 -8.91 10.05
CA ALA A 22 17.19 -8.51 11.17
C ALA A 22 16.70 -9.18 12.47
N ASP A 23 17.47 -9.09 13.56
CA ASP A 23 17.03 -9.64 14.85
C ASP A 23 16.27 -8.60 15.70
N THR A 24 16.47 -7.29 15.43
CA THR A 24 15.78 -6.18 16.14
C THR A 24 15.42 -5.03 15.19
N PRO A 25 14.45 -4.16 15.55
CA PRO A 25 14.13 -2.95 14.79
C PRO A 25 15.34 -2.04 14.58
N GLU A 26 16.20 -1.86 15.59
CA GLU A 26 17.39 -1.01 15.50
C GLU A 26 18.40 -1.57 14.50
N GLN A 27 18.53 -2.91 14.45
CA GLN A 27 19.38 -3.56 13.45
C GLN A 27 18.78 -3.43 12.04
N ALA A 28 17.45 -3.53 11.89
CA ALA A 28 16.79 -3.32 10.60
C ALA A 28 17.00 -1.89 10.11
N ARG A 29 16.84 -0.90 11.01
CA ARG A 29 17.12 0.52 10.72
C ARG A 29 18.55 0.74 10.26
N GLY A 30 19.53 0.29 11.04
CA GLY A 30 20.94 0.48 10.71
C GLY A 30 21.36 -0.22 9.42
N ARG A 31 20.72 -1.36 9.07
CA ARG A 31 20.91 -2.00 7.77
C ARG A 31 20.34 -1.17 6.63
N ALA A 32 19.14 -0.62 6.79
CA ALA A 32 18.48 0.21 5.77
C ALA A 32 19.14 1.60 5.57
N GLU A 33 19.77 2.16 6.60
CA GLU A 33 20.55 3.42 6.55
C GLU A 33 21.94 3.23 5.90
N SER A 34 22.40 1.99 5.76
CA SER A 34 23.72 1.69 5.18
C SER A 34 23.76 2.11 3.70
N VAL A 35 24.84 2.79 3.32
CA VAL A 35 25.14 3.10 1.90
C VAL A 35 25.35 1.85 1.03
N TYR A 36 25.54 0.69 1.66
CA TYR A 36 25.68 -0.61 1.00
C TYR A 36 24.38 -1.41 0.97
N TYR A 37 23.27 -0.86 1.44
CA TYR A 37 21.97 -1.51 1.36
C TYR A 37 21.49 -1.53 -0.10
N ASP A 38 21.26 -2.73 -0.62
CA ASP A 38 20.86 -2.99 -2.01
C ASP A 38 19.41 -3.52 -2.12
N GLY A 39 18.67 -3.51 -1.01
CA GLY A 39 17.26 -3.92 -1.01
C GLY A 39 16.36 -2.95 -1.77
N GLU A 40 15.32 -3.50 -2.37
CA GLU A 40 14.35 -2.74 -3.16
C GLU A 40 13.49 -1.84 -2.27
N TRP A 41 13.31 -0.58 -2.67
CA TRP A 41 12.43 0.39 -2.03
C TRP A 41 11.18 0.60 -2.89
N LEU A 42 10.01 0.37 -2.29
CA LEU A 42 8.72 0.40 -2.96
C LEU A 42 7.96 1.64 -2.50
N ALA A 43 7.56 2.51 -3.44
CA ALA A 43 6.69 3.64 -3.11
C ALA A 43 5.36 3.13 -2.53
N THR A 44 4.86 3.78 -1.48
CA THR A 44 3.60 3.40 -0.79
C THR A 44 2.39 4.18 -1.29
N GLY A 45 2.61 5.29 -2.01
CA GLY A 45 1.55 6.21 -2.44
C GLY A 45 1.02 7.15 -1.35
N TYR A 46 1.53 7.08 -0.12
CA TYR A 46 1.23 8.05 0.93
C TYR A 46 2.09 9.32 0.73
N VAL A 47 1.41 10.46 0.61
CA VAL A 47 2.00 11.76 0.27
C VAL A 47 1.94 12.72 1.46
N GLN A 48 3.09 13.14 1.96
CA GLN A 48 3.23 14.17 3.00
C GLN A 48 4.50 14.99 2.73
N GLU A 49 4.48 16.28 3.06
CA GLU A 49 5.62 17.19 2.90
C GLU A 49 6.68 16.89 3.97
N PHE A 50 7.93 16.68 3.55
CA PHE A 50 9.06 16.39 4.44
C PHE A 50 10.24 17.29 4.13
N ASP A 51 10.93 17.71 5.20
CA ASP A 51 12.14 18.53 5.11
C ASP A 51 13.40 17.69 4.82
N ASP A 52 13.46 16.42 5.26
CA ASP A 52 14.66 15.55 5.13
C ASP A 52 14.33 14.08 4.77
N TYR A 53 15.30 13.38 4.14
CA TYR A 53 15.24 11.97 3.70
C TYR A 53 15.44 10.96 4.84
N GLU A 54 14.68 11.08 5.92
CA GLU A 54 14.88 10.26 7.11
C GLU A 54 13.85 9.12 7.24
N ILE A 55 14.30 7.99 7.79
CA ILE A 55 13.40 6.96 8.31
C ILE A 55 12.68 7.58 9.51
N ASP A 56 11.34 7.57 9.50
CA ASP A 56 10.55 8.18 10.57
C ASP A 56 10.99 7.68 11.96
N GLU A 57 11.19 8.61 12.90
CA GLU A 57 11.79 8.33 14.21
C GLU A 57 10.90 7.40 15.07
N TYR A 58 9.58 7.49 14.91
CA TYR A 58 8.62 6.82 15.79
C TYR A 58 7.96 5.58 15.16
N SER A 59 7.82 5.57 13.84
CA SER A 59 7.04 4.59 13.07
C SER A 59 7.77 4.06 11.85
N GLY A 60 8.97 4.55 11.54
CA GLY A 60 9.70 4.19 10.33
C GLY A 60 10.28 2.78 10.34
N VAL A 61 10.17 2.03 11.44
CA VAL A 61 10.49 0.59 11.47
C VAL A 61 9.44 -0.15 12.27
N ARG A 62 8.85 -1.17 11.68
CA ARG A 62 7.91 -2.07 12.36
C ARG A 62 8.11 -3.51 11.91
N LEU A 63 7.65 -4.45 12.72
CA LEU A 63 7.63 -5.86 12.33
C LEU A 63 6.68 -6.02 11.13
N LEU A 64 7.08 -6.81 10.14
CA LEU A 64 6.17 -7.28 9.10
C LEU A 64 5.25 -8.33 9.73
N GLU A 65 3.94 -8.08 9.73
CA GLU A 65 2.99 -9.02 10.33
C GLU A 65 2.88 -10.31 9.51
N ASP A 66 2.53 -11.42 10.18
CA ASP A 66 2.34 -12.71 9.49
C ASP A 66 1.19 -12.59 8.48
N GLY A 67 1.51 -12.72 7.19
CA GLY A 67 0.55 -12.59 6.08
C GLY A 67 0.53 -11.21 5.42
N GLU A 68 1.31 -10.25 5.93
CA GLU A 68 1.45 -8.93 5.33
C GLU A 68 2.38 -8.93 4.11
N THR A 69 1.99 -8.21 3.06
CA THR A 69 2.78 -8.02 1.83
C THR A 69 2.97 -6.54 1.54
N VAL A 70 4.22 -6.12 1.31
CA VAL A 70 4.53 -4.77 0.82
C VAL A 70 4.49 -4.81 -0.70
N GLU A 71 3.62 -4.01 -1.30
CA GLU A 71 3.45 -3.92 -2.77
C GLU A 71 3.94 -2.57 -3.30
N ALA A 72 4.42 -2.56 -4.53
CA ALA A 72 4.80 -1.33 -5.22
C ALA A 72 3.55 -0.50 -5.54
N PHE A 73 3.55 0.77 -5.15
CA PHE A 73 2.55 1.71 -5.66
C PHE A 73 2.76 1.95 -7.16
N VAL A 74 1.75 1.66 -7.96
CA VAL A 74 1.77 1.87 -9.42
C VAL A 74 0.79 2.97 -9.81
N SER A 75 1.31 4.05 -10.39
CA SER A 75 0.48 5.06 -11.04
C SER A 75 0.04 4.56 -12.42
N LEU A 76 -1.27 4.41 -12.63
CA LEU A 76 -1.85 4.03 -13.93
C LEU A 76 -2.50 5.25 -14.60
N ALA A 77 -2.04 5.58 -15.80
CA ALA A 77 -2.74 6.53 -16.66
C ALA A 77 -3.89 5.82 -17.37
N VAL A 78 -5.11 6.37 -17.26
CA VAL A 78 -6.31 5.84 -17.90
C VAL A 78 -6.98 6.94 -18.75
N THR A 79 -7.65 6.53 -19.82
CA THR A 79 -8.55 7.38 -20.59
C THR A 79 -9.83 7.68 -19.81
N ALA A 80 -10.59 8.68 -20.25
CA ALA A 80 -11.89 9.00 -19.66
C ALA A 80 -12.86 7.80 -19.71
N GLN A 81 -12.89 7.05 -20.81
CA GLN A 81 -13.75 5.87 -20.93
C GLN A 81 -13.33 4.75 -19.98
N GLU A 82 -12.03 4.53 -19.80
CA GLU A 82 -11.52 3.52 -18.85
C GLU A 82 -11.81 3.94 -17.41
N ARG A 83 -11.65 5.22 -17.07
CA ARG A 83 -12.05 5.77 -15.77
C ARG A 83 -13.53 5.54 -15.50
N ASP A 84 -14.41 5.84 -16.46
CA ASP A 84 -15.84 5.63 -16.32
C ASP A 84 -16.19 4.13 -16.12
N ALA A 85 -15.47 3.23 -16.79
CA ALA A 85 -15.62 1.78 -16.60
C ALA A 85 -15.15 1.32 -15.22
N VAL A 86 -14.03 1.85 -14.72
CA VAL A 86 -13.54 1.58 -13.36
C VAL A 86 -14.55 2.05 -12.32
N LEU A 87 -15.10 3.26 -12.48
CA LEU A 87 -16.13 3.80 -11.58
C LEU A 87 -17.39 2.92 -11.58
N ALA A 88 -17.85 2.47 -12.74
CA ALA A 88 -18.98 1.55 -12.83
C ALA A 88 -18.70 0.21 -12.13
N GLY A 89 -17.49 -0.35 -12.31
CA GLY A 89 -17.04 -1.55 -11.62
C GLY A 89 -17.03 -1.41 -10.10
N LEU A 90 -16.52 -0.28 -9.59
CA LEU A 90 -16.51 0.02 -8.15
C LEU A 90 -17.93 0.14 -7.58
N ARG A 91 -18.86 0.74 -8.32
CA ARG A 91 -20.28 0.81 -7.91
C ARG A 91 -20.96 -0.56 -7.90
N LEU A 92 -20.64 -1.42 -8.86
CA LEU A 92 -21.12 -2.80 -8.86
C LEU A 92 -20.57 -3.57 -7.67
N LEU A 93 -19.27 -3.44 -7.37
CA LEU A 93 -18.65 -4.04 -6.20
C LEU A 93 -19.36 -3.59 -4.92
N GLN A 94 -19.58 -2.30 -4.75
CA GLN A 94 -20.31 -1.74 -3.60
C GLN A 94 -21.69 -2.36 -3.41
N LEU A 95 -22.45 -2.54 -4.50
CA LEU A 95 -23.77 -3.18 -4.47
C LEU A 95 -23.70 -4.65 -4.05
N THR A 96 -22.70 -5.40 -4.54
CA THR A 96 -22.52 -6.83 -4.18
C THR A 96 -22.09 -6.99 -2.71
N LEU A 97 -21.20 -6.14 -2.22
CA LEU A 97 -20.77 -6.14 -0.82
C LEU A 97 -21.92 -5.77 0.12
N ALA A 98 -22.71 -4.75 -0.22
CA ALA A 98 -23.88 -4.36 0.58
C ALA A 98 -24.94 -5.47 0.69
N ARG A 99 -24.97 -6.39 -0.28
CA ARG A 99 -25.86 -7.56 -0.29
C ARG A 99 -25.25 -8.81 0.35
N ALA A 100 -23.97 -8.76 0.74
CA ALA A 100 -23.17 -9.92 1.12
C ALA A 100 -23.24 -11.06 0.10
N ASP A 101 -23.34 -10.71 -1.18
CA ASP A 101 -23.54 -11.61 -2.32
C ASP A 101 -22.46 -11.34 -3.36
N ILE A 102 -21.21 -11.63 -2.96
CA ILE A 102 -20.04 -11.52 -3.82
C ILE A 102 -19.63 -12.92 -4.28
N ASP A 103 -19.47 -13.07 -5.59
CA ASP A 103 -18.92 -14.30 -6.15
C ASP A 103 -17.52 -14.56 -5.56
N PRO A 104 -17.19 -15.80 -5.13
CA PRO A 104 -15.91 -16.09 -4.51
C PRO A 104 -14.69 -15.70 -5.36
N ALA A 105 -14.77 -15.79 -6.69
CA ALA A 105 -13.68 -15.38 -7.58
C ALA A 105 -13.48 -13.85 -7.56
N LEU A 106 -14.57 -13.09 -7.50
CA LEU A 106 -14.51 -11.63 -7.32
C LEU A 106 -14.01 -11.26 -5.92
N GLY A 107 -14.43 -11.99 -4.89
CA GLY A 107 -13.92 -11.82 -3.53
C GLY A 107 -12.42 -12.04 -3.44
N SER A 108 -11.90 -13.07 -4.13
CA SER A 108 -10.46 -13.34 -4.26
C SER A 108 -9.72 -12.16 -4.87
N ILE A 109 -10.24 -11.58 -5.96
CA ILE A 109 -9.61 -10.42 -6.61
C ILE A 109 -9.55 -9.21 -5.66
N VAL A 110 -10.65 -8.88 -4.97
CA VAL A 110 -10.74 -7.71 -4.07
C VAL A 110 -9.78 -7.83 -2.89
N THR A 111 -9.50 -9.05 -2.46
CA THR A 111 -8.65 -9.34 -1.30
C THR A 111 -7.25 -9.82 -1.67
N ASN A 112 -6.92 -9.89 -2.96
CA ASN A 112 -5.69 -10.54 -3.46
C ASN A 112 -5.49 -11.92 -2.82
N ASP A 113 -6.45 -12.81 -3.04
CA ASP A 113 -6.50 -14.16 -2.45
C ASP A 113 -6.40 -14.19 -0.91
N GLY A 114 -6.92 -13.15 -0.26
CA GLY A 114 -6.90 -12.99 1.20
C GLY A 114 -5.65 -12.32 1.77
N ALA A 115 -4.73 -11.83 0.93
CA ALA A 115 -3.59 -11.02 1.37
C ALA A 115 -4.01 -9.66 1.95
N HIS A 116 -5.21 -9.17 1.61
CA HIS A 116 -5.75 -7.90 2.09
C HIS A 116 -7.19 -8.04 2.59
N ALA A 117 -7.58 -7.15 3.51
CA ALA A 117 -8.97 -7.07 3.99
C ALA A 117 -9.98 -6.64 2.91
N GLY A 118 -9.52 -6.08 1.80
CA GLY A 118 -10.36 -5.42 0.80
C GLY A 118 -10.80 -4.02 1.22
N LEU A 119 -11.65 -3.38 0.41
CA LEU A 119 -12.21 -2.06 0.71
C LEU A 119 -13.63 -2.19 1.25
N ASP A 120 -13.93 -1.45 2.32
CA ASP A 120 -15.29 -1.28 2.82
C ASP A 120 -16.11 -0.31 1.96
N LEU A 121 -17.41 -0.22 2.24
CA LEU A 121 -18.35 0.62 1.47
C LEU A 121 -17.95 2.11 1.45
N THR A 122 -17.42 2.62 2.56
CA THR A 122 -17.01 4.04 2.71
C THR A 122 -15.71 4.30 1.96
N GLN A 123 -14.78 3.36 2.01
CA GLN A 123 -13.52 3.43 1.28
C GLN A 123 -13.74 3.37 -0.25
N ILE A 124 -14.70 2.56 -0.71
CA ILE A 124 -15.09 2.53 -2.13
C ILE A 124 -15.72 3.87 -2.55
N ASP A 125 -16.56 4.48 -1.71
CA ASP A 125 -17.11 5.81 -1.97
C ASP A 125 -16.02 6.86 -2.13
N ALA A 126 -15.09 6.94 -1.18
CA ALA A 126 -13.97 7.88 -1.22
C ALA A 126 -13.06 7.65 -2.45
N LEU A 127 -12.86 6.40 -2.86
CA LEU A 127 -12.11 6.09 -4.08
C LEU A 127 -12.85 6.59 -5.33
N CYS A 128 -14.16 6.38 -5.41
CA CYS A 128 -14.97 6.89 -6.53
C CYS A 128 -14.93 8.42 -6.62
N GLU A 129 -14.94 9.13 -5.48
CA GLU A 129 -14.81 10.59 -5.46
C GLU A 129 -13.45 11.04 -5.98
N ARG A 130 -12.36 10.43 -5.52
CA ARG A 130 -11.00 10.74 -5.99
C ARG A 130 -10.82 10.49 -7.49
N LEU A 131 -11.42 9.43 -8.03
CA LEU A 131 -11.33 9.09 -9.45
C LEU A 131 -12.21 9.98 -10.35
N ASN A 132 -13.25 10.63 -9.80
CA ASN A 132 -14.15 11.47 -10.59
C ASN A 132 -13.64 12.89 -10.86
N VAL A 133 -12.53 13.28 -10.22
CA VAL A 133 -11.91 14.62 -10.38
C VAL A 133 -11.19 14.75 -11.72
#